data_AF-A0A5C8A5N1-F1
#
_entry.id   AF-A0A5C8A5N1-F1
#
_cell.length_a   1.000
_cell.length_b   1.000
_cell.length_c   1.000
_cell.angle_alpha   90.00
_cell.angle_beta   90.00
_cell.angle_gamma   90.00
#
_symmetry.space_group_name_H-M   'P 1'
#
loop_
_entity.id
_entity.type
_entity.pdbx_description
1 polymer ?
#
loop_
_entity_poly.entity_id
_entity_poly.type
_entity_poly.pdbx_seq_one_letter_code
_entity_poly.pdbx_strand_id
1 'polypeptide(L)'
;MRRSIGIAMVLALAVLLGAVREFFFVNLNYAIDHLQHHRAYSFAHSAFTAAVSDFSLKQLVLLKWAAALVFIIAMLALTIAMARVLWGDHRYLRVLVVGTTLVAALALLLQLAGGLHPAFALVSVKLLHLLQYPGMLLFLWVASMLGKSPR
;
A
#
# COMPACT_ATOMS: atom_id res chain seq x y z
N MET A 1 -2.96 20.06 -22.37
CA MET A 1 -2.70 18.69 -22.87
C MET A 1 -1.71 17.89 -22.01
N ARG A 2 -0.49 18.39 -21.72
CA ARG A 2 0.53 17.62 -20.96
C ARG A 2 0.11 17.20 -19.54
N ARG A 3 -0.63 18.05 -18.81
CA ARG A 3 -1.09 17.76 -17.43
C ARG A 3 -2.09 16.61 -17.37
N SER A 4 -3.10 16.60 -18.24
CA SER A 4 -4.13 15.55 -18.25
C SER A 4 -3.55 14.16 -18.56
N ILE A 5 -2.57 14.10 -19.48
CA ILE A 5 -1.83 12.86 -19.79
C ILE A 5 -1.04 12.39 -18.56
N GLY A 6 -0.33 13.30 -17.88
CA GLY A 6 0.40 12.98 -16.65
C GLY A 6 -0.51 12.44 -15.54
N ILE A 7 -1.68 13.04 -15.33
CA ILE A 7 -2.68 12.55 -14.36
C ILE A 7 -3.14 11.15 -14.74
N ALA A 8 -3.51 10.93 -16.00
CA ALA A 8 -3.98 9.64 -16.49
C ALA A 8 -2.91 8.54 -16.35
N MET A 9 -1.65 8.85 -16.66
CA MET A 9 -0.53 7.92 -16.48
C MET A 9 -0.32 7.54 -15.01
N VAL A 10 -0.30 8.53 -14.12
CA VAL A 10 -0.11 8.27 -12.68
C VAL A 10 -1.28 7.45 -12.11
N LEU A 11 -2.53 7.74 -12.53
CA LEU A 11 -3.69 6.94 -12.15
C LEU A 11 -3.62 5.51 -12.69
N ALA A 12 -3.26 5.32 -13.97
CA ALA A 12 -3.11 4.01 -14.56
C ALA A 12 -2.05 3.17 -13.83
N LEU A 13 -0.89 3.77 -13.53
CA LEU A 13 0.14 3.11 -12.72
C LEU A 13 -0.34 2.77 -11.31
N ALA A 14 -1.11 3.65 -10.68
CA ALA A 14 -1.66 3.39 -9.35
C ALA A 14 -2.70 2.25 -9.34
N VAL A 15 -3.53 2.15 -10.38
CA VAL A 15 -4.47 1.04 -10.56
C VAL A 15 -3.73 -0.28 -10.79
N LEU A 16 -2.74 -0.28 -11.68
CA LEU A 16 -1.91 -1.47 -11.94
C LEU A 16 -1.18 -1.93 -10.66
N LEU A 17 -0.57 -0.99 -9.95
CA LEU A 17 0.10 -1.27 -8.67
C LEU A 17 -0.89 -1.84 -7.64
N GLY A 18 -2.10 -1.29 -7.56
CA GLY A 18 -3.17 -1.80 -6.70
C GLY A 18 -3.60 -3.23 -7.05
N ALA A 19 -3.71 -3.55 -8.34
CA ALA A 19 -4.03 -4.90 -8.81
C ALA A 19 -2.92 -5.91 -8.46
N VAL A 20 -1.66 -5.54 -8.70
CA VAL A 20 -0.49 -6.37 -8.34
C VAL A 20 -0.42 -6.58 -6.82
N ARG A 21 -0.67 -5.53 -6.05
CA ARG A 21 -0.74 -5.57 -4.59
C ARG A 21 -1.79 -6.56 -4.11
N GLU A 22 -3.01 -6.47 -4.64
CA GLU A 22 -4.10 -7.36 -4.25
C GLU A 22 -3.77 -8.81 -4.58
N PHE A 23 -3.32 -9.07 -5.81
CA PHE A 23 -2.87 -10.40 -6.22
C PHE A 23 -1.79 -10.96 -5.28
N PHE A 24 -0.77 -10.17 -4.96
CA PHE A 24 0.34 -10.62 -4.12
C PHE A 24 -0.11 -10.91 -2.68
N PHE A 25 -0.84 -10.00 -2.04
CA PHE A 25 -1.23 -10.17 -0.63
C PHE A 25 -2.30 -11.23 -0.42
N VAL A 26 -3.23 -11.40 -1.36
CA VAL A 26 -4.21 -12.49 -1.30
C VAL A 26 -3.49 -13.85 -1.31
N ASN A 27 -2.60 -14.07 -2.28
CA ASN A 27 -1.86 -15.33 -2.38
C ASN A 27 -0.90 -15.54 -1.18
N LEU A 28 -0.25 -14.49 -0.70
CA LEU A 28 0.64 -14.59 0.45
C LEU A 28 -0.11 -14.91 1.75
N ASN A 29 -1.29 -14.30 1.96
CA ASN A 29 -2.13 -14.60 3.12
C ASN A 29 -2.64 -16.04 3.07
N TYR A 30 -2.97 -16.57 1.89
CA TYR A 30 -3.33 -17.96 1.71
C TYR A 30 -2.19 -18.92 2.08
N ALA A 31 -0.96 -18.64 1.64
CA ALA A 31 0.21 -19.44 2.02
C ALA A 31 0.47 -19.41 3.54
N ILE A 32 0.34 -18.23 4.17
CA ILE A 32 0.48 -18.07 5.62
C ILE A 32 -0.60 -18.85 6.37
N ASP A 33 -1.86 -18.71 5.96
CA ASP A 33 -3.01 -19.37 6.58
C ASP A 33 -2.90 -20.90 6.47
N HIS A 34 -2.45 -21.41 5.33
CA HIS A 34 -2.19 -22.84 5.12
C HIS A 34 -1.17 -23.39 6.12
N LEU A 35 -0.01 -22.71 6.26
CA LEU A 35 1.03 -23.14 7.20
C LEU A 35 0.65 -22.95 8.67
N GLN A 36 -0.21 -21.97 8.98
CA GLN A 36 -0.65 -21.70 10.36
C GLN A 36 -1.77 -22.62 10.84
N HIS A 37 -2.72 -22.97 9.98
CA HIS A 37 -3.94 -23.67 10.36
C HIS A 37 -4.09 -25.05 9.73
N HIS A 38 -3.11 -25.52 8.94
CA HIS A 38 -3.10 -26.83 8.26
C HIS A 38 -4.37 -27.12 7.44
N ARG A 39 -5.02 -26.08 6.90
CA ARG A 39 -6.23 -26.24 6.09
C ARG A 39 -5.90 -26.75 4.69
N ALA A 40 -6.71 -27.65 4.15
CA ALA A 40 -6.60 -28.09 2.76
C ALA A 40 -6.81 -26.89 1.81
N TYR A 41 -5.89 -26.67 0.87
CA TYR A 41 -5.88 -25.48 -0.01
C TYR A 41 -6.00 -25.83 -1.49
N SER A 42 -6.75 -24.98 -2.21
CA SER A 42 -6.64 -24.80 -3.67
C SER A 42 -5.95 -23.46 -3.89
N PHE A 43 -4.68 -23.47 -4.32
CA PHE A 43 -3.98 -22.24 -4.66
C PHE A 43 -4.67 -21.55 -5.83
N ALA A 44 -4.81 -20.21 -5.77
CA ALA A 44 -5.35 -19.45 -6.89
C ALA A 44 -4.40 -19.43 -8.10
N HIS A 45 -3.09 -19.66 -7.88
CA HIS A 45 -2.09 -19.75 -8.95
C HIS A 45 -0.87 -20.59 -8.57
N SER A 46 -0.58 -21.63 -9.34
CA SER A 46 0.53 -22.58 -9.13
C SER A 46 1.92 -21.93 -9.18
N ALA A 47 2.09 -20.85 -9.95
CA ALA A 47 3.37 -20.16 -10.09
C ALA A 47 3.79 -19.42 -8.80
N PHE A 48 2.84 -18.79 -8.10
CA PHE A 48 3.14 -18.13 -6.82
C PHE A 48 3.49 -19.16 -5.76
N THR A 49 2.72 -20.25 -5.70
CA THR A 49 2.97 -21.39 -4.82
C THR A 49 4.35 -21.98 -5.02
N ALA A 50 4.74 -22.23 -6.27
CA ALA A 50 6.06 -22.76 -6.59
C ALA A 50 7.20 -21.84 -6.13
N ALA A 51 6.98 -20.52 -6.16
CA ALA A 51 7.98 -19.56 -5.71
C ALA A 51 8.13 -19.47 -4.18
N VAL A 52 7.13 -19.89 -3.41
CA VAL A 52 7.10 -19.77 -1.94
C VAL A 52 6.92 -21.11 -1.22
N SER A 53 6.93 -22.23 -1.93
CA SER A 53 6.63 -23.57 -1.38
C SER A 53 7.58 -23.97 -0.26
N ASP A 54 8.84 -23.55 -0.37
CA ASP A 54 9.91 -23.92 0.58
C ASP A 54 10.08 -22.88 1.69
N PHE A 55 9.22 -21.86 1.74
CA PHE A 55 9.34 -20.80 2.73
C PHE A 55 8.69 -21.23 4.05
N SER A 56 9.43 -21.07 5.15
CA SER A 56 8.88 -21.16 6.49
C SER A 56 7.86 -20.04 6.77
N LEU A 57 6.99 -20.27 7.76
CA LEU A 57 6.02 -19.26 8.21
C LEU A 57 6.69 -17.90 8.54
N LYS A 58 7.85 -17.93 9.19
CA LYS A 58 8.61 -16.71 9.52
C LYS A 58 9.05 -15.96 8.26
N GLN A 59 9.52 -16.68 7.23
CA GLN A 59 9.92 -16.07 5.96
C GLN A 59 8.72 -15.46 5.23
N LEU A 60 7.56 -16.13 5.21
CA LEU A 60 6.34 -15.57 4.60
C LEU A 60 5.86 -14.30 5.32
N VAL A 61 5.93 -14.28 6.66
CA VAL A 61 5.59 -13.09 7.44
C VAL A 61 6.56 -11.94 7.15
N LEU A 62 7.87 -12.21 7.10
CA LEU A 62 8.87 -11.20 6.73
C LEU A 62 8.65 -10.68 5.30
N LEU A 63 8.36 -11.56 4.34
CA LEU A 63 8.02 -11.20 2.97
C LEU A 63 6.78 -10.29 2.92
N LYS A 64 5.77 -10.56 3.76
CA LYS A 64 4.56 -9.73 3.87
C LYS A 64 4.90 -8.31 4.31
N TRP A 65 5.74 -8.16 5.33
CA TRP A 65 6.18 -6.86 5.82
C TRP A 65 7.09 -6.13 4.83
N ALA A 66 8.02 -6.84 4.19
CA ALA A 66 8.88 -6.27 3.15
C ALA A 66 8.07 -5.78 1.95
N ALA A 67 7.12 -6.59 1.47
CA ALA A 67 6.21 -6.20 0.40
C ALA A 67 5.36 -4.99 0.80
N ALA A 68 4.84 -4.96 2.03
CA ALA A 68 4.06 -3.82 2.52
C ALA A 68 4.88 -2.53 2.47
N LEU A 69 6.14 -2.56 2.90
CA LEU A 69 7.04 -1.41 2.81
C LEU A 69 7.25 -0.97 1.36
N VAL A 70 7.52 -1.91 0.44
CA VAL A 70 7.70 -1.61 -0.99
C VAL A 70 6.46 -0.95 -1.59
N PHE A 71 5.26 -1.48 -1.33
CA PHE A 71 4.02 -0.90 -1.83
C PHE A 71 3.73 0.48 -1.23
N ILE A 72 4.04 0.72 0.05
CA ILE A 72 3.92 2.05 0.67
C ILE A 72 4.85 3.05 -0.01
N ILE A 73 6.12 2.68 -0.23
CA ILE A 73 7.10 3.55 -0.90
C ILE A 73 6.65 3.85 -2.34
N ALA A 74 6.22 2.84 -3.09
CA ALA A 74 5.73 3.00 -4.45
C ALA A 74 4.49 3.91 -4.50
N MET A 75 3.54 3.74 -3.58
CA MET A 75 2.34 4.57 -3.51
C MET A 75 2.66 6.01 -3.09
N LEU A 76 3.59 6.21 -2.16
CA LEU A 76 4.10 7.53 -1.80
C LEU A 76 4.77 8.21 -3.00
N ALA A 77 5.60 7.50 -3.75
CA ALA A 77 6.24 8.02 -4.96
C ALA A 77 5.21 8.45 -6.01
N LEU A 78 4.17 7.64 -6.26
CA LEU A 78 3.07 7.99 -7.16
C LEU A 78 2.26 9.19 -6.63
N THR A 79 2.05 9.29 -5.32
CA THR A 79 1.34 10.40 -4.68
C THR A 79 2.14 11.72 -4.83
N ILE A 80 3.46 11.67 -4.65
CA ILE A 80 4.36 12.81 -4.90
C ILE A 80 4.35 13.19 -6.38
N ALA A 81 4.43 12.20 -7.28
CA ALA A 81 4.35 12.43 -8.72
C ALA A 81 3.03 13.10 -9.11
N MET A 82 1.89 12.65 -8.55
CA MET A 82 0.58 13.28 -8.75
C MET A 82 0.59 14.72 -8.26
N ALA A 83 1.08 14.99 -7.04
CA ALA A 83 1.18 16.35 -6.52
C ALA A 83 2.01 17.26 -7.44
N ARG A 84 3.12 16.74 -7.98
CA ARG A 84 3.97 17.47 -8.93
C ARG A 84 3.29 17.73 -10.26
N VAL A 85 2.52 16.77 -10.78
CA VAL A 85 1.71 16.97 -12.00
C VAL A 85 0.61 18.00 -11.79
N LEU A 86 0.01 18.04 -10.59
CA LEU A 86 -1.10 18.94 -10.28
C LEU A 86 -0.65 20.38 -10.03
N TRP A 87 0.42 20.59 -9.26
CA TRP A 87 0.84 21.92 -8.81
C TRP A 87 2.23 22.36 -9.30
N GLY A 88 2.97 21.49 -9.98
CA GLY A 88 4.28 21.81 -10.57
C GLY A 88 5.45 21.88 -9.58
N ASP A 89 5.20 21.78 -8.27
CA ASP A 89 6.20 22.02 -7.21
C ASP A 89 6.25 20.89 -6.15
N HIS A 90 7.32 20.88 -5.35
CA HIS A 90 7.59 19.94 -4.26
C HIS A 90 7.06 20.42 -2.90
N ARG A 91 6.25 21.48 -2.87
CA ARG A 91 5.69 22.06 -1.64
C ARG A 91 5.10 21.01 -0.69
N TYR A 92 4.45 19.99 -1.23
CA TYR A 92 3.80 18.92 -0.46
C TYR A 92 4.69 17.73 -0.15
N LEU A 93 5.93 17.67 -0.66
CA LEU A 93 6.84 16.54 -0.48
C LEU A 93 7.06 16.22 1.00
N ARG A 94 7.44 17.22 1.80
CA ARG A 94 7.68 17.04 3.24
C ARG A 94 6.43 16.56 3.95
N VAL A 95 5.28 17.17 3.66
CA VAL A 95 4.00 16.81 4.29
C VAL A 95 3.61 15.37 3.95
N LEU A 96 3.76 14.96 2.68
CA LEU A 96 3.46 13.60 2.24
C LEU A 96 4.40 12.58 2.90
N VAL A 97 5.71 12.82 2.88
CA VAL A 97 6.71 11.92 3.47
C VAL A 97 6.50 11.80 4.98
N VAL A 98 6.38 12.92 5.71
CA VAL A 98 6.19 12.92 7.16
C VAL A 98 4.84 12.29 7.52
N GLY A 99 3.76 12.66 6.84
CA GLY A 99 2.43 12.10 7.07
C GLY A 99 2.40 10.57 6.88
N THR A 100 2.95 10.08 5.76
CA THR A 100 3.07 8.64 5.51
C THR A 100 3.92 7.95 6.57
N THR A 101 5.03 8.57 6.98
CA THR A 101 5.94 8.01 8.01
C THR A 101 5.25 7.92 9.36
N LEU A 102 4.52 8.96 9.78
CA LEU A 102 3.79 8.99 11.04
C LEU A 102 2.69 7.93 11.07
N VAL A 103 1.92 7.77 9.99
CA VAL A 103 0.88 6.73 9.89
C VAL A 103 1.50 5.33 9.90
N ALA A 104 2.62 5.13 9.20
CA ALA A 104 3.33 3.85 9.20
C ALA A 104 3.89 3.51 10.59
N ALA A 105 4.47 4.50 11.29
CA ALA A 105 4.96 4.34 12.65
C ALA A 105 3.83 4.02 13.62
N LEU A 106 2.69 4.72 13.54
CA LEU A 106 1.51 4.43 14.35
C LEU A 106 1.00 3.01 14.09
N ALA A 107 0.91 2.60 12.82
CA ALA A 107 0.50 1.25 12.47
C ALA A 107 1.45 0.20 13.07
N LEU A 108 2.76 0.43 13.01
CA LEU A 108 3.75 -0.47 13.61
C LEU A 108 3.61 -0.55 15.14
N LEU A 109 3.46 0.59 15.82
CA LEU A 109 3.24 0.64 17.26
C LEU A 109 1.97 -0.11 17.67
N LEU A 110 0.87 0.06 16.93
CA LEU A 110 -0.37 -0.66 17.16
C LEU A 110 -0.25 -2.16 16.90
N GLN A 111 0.54 -2.56 15.89
CA GLN A 111 0.82 -3.97 15.64
C GLN A 111 1.57 -4.61 16.81
N LEU A 112 2.59 -3.92 17.35
CA LEU A 112 3.37 -4.38 18.49
C LEU A 112 2.52 -4.42 19.77
N ALA A 113 1.63 -3.44 19.93
CA ALA A 113 0.65 -3.40 21.01
C ALA A 113 -0.51 -4.41 20.82
N GLY A 114 -0.56 -5.17 19.72
CA GLY A 114 -1.65 -6.09 19.40
C GLY A 114 -1.92 -7.15 20.47
N GLY A 115 -0.91 -7.52 21.26
CA GLY A 115 -1.06 -8.41 22.42
C GLY A 115 -1.85 -7.80 23.59
N LEU A 116 -1.96 -6.46 23.66
CA LEU A 116 -2.71 -5.75 24.70
C LEU A 116 -4.21 -5.73 24.39
N HIS A 117 -4.58 -5.53 23.12
CA HIS A 117 -5.97 -5.48 22.72
C HIS A 117 -6.14 -5.88 21.23
N PRO A 118 -7.06 -6.79 20.88
CA PRO A 118 -7.21 -7.29 19.51
C PRO A 118 -7.56 -6.20 18.50
N ALA A 119 -8.24 -5.13 18.92
CA ALA A 119 -8.53 -3.99 18.05
C ALA A 119 -7.27 -3.27 17.54
N PHE A 120 -6.15 -3.30 18.27
CA PHE A 120 -4.92 -2.63 17.82
C PHE A 120 -4.31 -3.30 16.59
N ALA A 121 -4.31 -4.64 16.55
CA ALA A 121 -3.88 -5.39 15.36
C ALA A 121 -4.79 -5.07 14.15
N LEU A 122 -6.11 -5.01 14.37
CA LEU A 122 -7.07 -4.66 13.32
C LEU A 122 -6.83 -3.25 12.76
N VAL A 123 -6.65 -2.26 13.65
CA VAL A 123 -6.42 -0.87 13.26
C VAL A 123 -5.09 -0.73 12.52
N SER A 124 -4.04 -1.40 13.01
CA SER A 124 -2.73 -1.43 12.33
C SER A 124 -2.86 -1.89 10.87
N VAL A 125 -3.53 -3.03 10.64
CA VAL A 125 -3.75 -3.57 9.29
C VAL A 125 -4.50 -2.58 8.41
N LYS A 126 -5.55 -1.92 8.94
CA LYS A 126 -6.32 -0.91 8.19
C LYS A 126 -5.48 0.32 7.83
N LEU A 127 -4.62 0.79 8.74
CA LEU A 127 -3.71 1.90 8.46
C LEU A 127 -2.66 1.54 7.41
N LEU A 128 -2.08 0.33 7.46
CA LEU A 128 -1.16 -0.15 6.43
C LEU A 128 -1.85 -0.27 5.07
N HIS A 129 -3.08 -0.76 5.05
CA HIS A 129 -3.88 -0.81 3.82
C HIS A 129 -4.08 0.59 3.25
N LEU A 130 -4.49 1.56 4.07
CA LEU A 130 -4.69 2.95 3.65
C LEU A 130 -3.46 3.53 2.92
N LEU A 131 -2.25 3.23 3.40
CA LEU A 131 -1.00 3.71 2.80
C LEU A 131 -0.62 3.01 1.49
N GLN A 132 -1.15 1.81 1.25
CA GLN A 132 -0.85 1.00 0.05
C GLN A 132 -1.87 1.18 -1.07
N TYR A 133 -3.09 1.63 -0.75
CA TYR A 133 -4.14 1.88 -1.75
C TYR A 133 -4.02 3.29 -2.35
N PRO A 134 -4.53 3.52 -3.58
CA PRO A 134 -4.47 4.82 -4.25
C PRO A 134 -5.38 5.89 -3.62
N GLY A 135 -5.89 5.68 -2.40
CA GLY A 135 -6.80 6.60 -1.72
C GLY A 135 -6.21 8.00 -1.55
N MET A 136 -4.97 8.11 -1.05
CA MET A 136 -4.29 9.41 -0.88
C MET A 136 -4.19 10.18 -2.20
N LEU A 137 -3.92 9.46 -3.29
CA LEU A 137 -3.75 10.01 -4.62
C LEU A 137 -5.09 10.53 -5.19
N LEU A 138 -6.17 9.79 -4.98
CA LEU A 138 -7.53 10.25 -5.30
C LEU A 138 -7.94 11.47 -4.48
N PHE A 139 -7.61 11.51 -3.18
CA PHE A 139 -7.87 12.69 -2.35
C PHE A 139 -7.14 13.93 -2.85
N LEU A 140 -5.86 13.81 -3.24
CA LEU A 140 -5.13 14.92 -3.84
C LEU A 140 -5.77 15.39 -5.15
N TRP A 141 -6.20 14.46 -5.98
CA TRP A 141 -6.84 14.78 -7.25
C TRP A 141 -8.16 15.54 -7.03
N VAL A 142 -9.03 15.04 -6.15
CA VAL A 142 -10.29 15.72 -5.78
C VAL A 142 -10.02 17.08 -5.13
N ALA A 143 -9.09 17.17 -4.18
CA ALA A 143 -8.71 18.43 -3.55
C ALA A 143 -8.22 19.47 -4.57
N SER A 144 -7.52 19.02 -5.63
CA SER A 144 -7.08 19.91 -6.70
C SER A 144 -8.21 20.50 -7.54
N MET A 145 -9.38 19.83 -7.60
CA MET A 145 -10.58 20.35 -8.26
C MET A 145 -11.29 21.41 -7.41
N LEU A 146 -11.17 21.31 -6.08
CA LEU A 146 -11.80 22.22 -5.11
C LEU A 146 -10.96 23.48 -4.86
N GLY A 147 -9.66 23.42 -5.12
CA GLY A 147 -8.77 24.59 -5.01
C GLY A 147 -9.12 25.63 -6.08
N LYS A 148 -9.52 26.85 -5.64
CA LYS A 148 -9.60 28.02 -6.53
C LYS A 148 -8.24 28.18 -7.22
N SER A 149 -8.22 28.16 -8.56
CA SER A 149 -7.03 28.53 -9.32
C SER A 149 -6.58 29.93 -8.86
N PRO A 150 -5.36 30.11 -8.33
CA PRO A 150 -4.79 31.43 -8.28
C PRO A 150 -4.67 31.90 -9.72
N ARG A 151 -5.39 32.96 -10.06
CA ARG A 151 -5.13 33.73 -11.27
C ARG A 151 -3.80 34.44 -11.13
#